data_AF-A0A0J1F9T7-F1
#
_entry.id   AF-A0A0J1F9T7-F1
#
_cell.length_a   1.000
_cell.length_b   1.000
_cell.length_c   1.000
_cell.angle_alpha   90.00
_cell.angle_beta   90.00
_cell.angle_gamma   90.00
#
_symmetry.space_group_name_H-M   'P 1'
#
loop_
_entity.id
_entity.type
_entity.pdbx_description
1 polymer ?
#
loop_
_entity_poly.entity_id
_entity_poly.type
_entity_poly.pdbx_seq_one_letter_code
_entity_poly.pdbx_strand_id
1 'polypeptide(L)' 'MAVSDKMPDSIDVHNFFDAIVRQDAVRLRGFFEPDAAVVWANTNEIFTVDEYIRANCKYPGKWQGCIESVEP' A
#
# COMPACT_ATOMS: atom_id res chain seq x y z
N MET A 1 -16.94 -6.30 -25.26
CA MET A 1 -16.83 -5.98 -23.82
C MET A 1 -15.77 -4.92 -23.68
N ALA A 2 -16.15 -3.69 -23.38
CA ALA A 2 -15.20 -2.62 -23.13
C ALA A 2 -14.52 -2.89 -21.78
N VAL A 3 -13.21 -3.02 -21.78
CA VAL A 3 -12.42 -2.88 -20.55
C VAL A 3 -12.49 -1.39 -20.22
N SER A 4 -13.08 -1.07 -19.07
CA SER A 4 -13.21 0.30 -18.61
C SER A 4 -11.85 0.77 -18.08
N ASP A 5 -11.12 1.53 -18.89
CA ASP A 5 -9.86 2.24 -18.57
C ASP A 5 -10.07 3.40 -17.58
N LYS A 6 -10.89 3.21 -16.55
CA LYS A 6 -10.99 4.17 -15.45
C LYS A 6 -10.62 3.48 -14.16
N MET A 7 -9.34 3.61 -13.81
CA MET A 7 -8.97 3.60 -12.40
C MET A 7 -9.84 4.66 -11.68
N PRO A 8 -10.42 4.35 -10.52
CA PRO A 8 -11.26 5.29 -9.79
C PRO A 8 -10.50 6.59 -9.51
N ASP A 9 -11.19 7.73 -9.59
CA ASP A 9 -10.62 9.09 -9.45
C ASP A 9 -9.96 9.34 -8.06
N SER A 10 -10.11 8.41 -7.10
CA SER A 10 -9.33 8.39 -5.87
C SER A 10 -9.12 6.97 -5.34
N ILE A 11 -7.98 6.76 -4.68
CA ILE A 11 -7.70 5.54 -3.91
C ILE A 11 -8.61 5.48 -2.67
N ASP A 12 -9.10 4.29 -2.33
CA ASP A 12 -9.76 4.06 -1.05
C ASP A 12 -8.72 4.00 0.09
N VAL A 13 -8.45 5.18 0.67
CA VAL A 13 -7.43 5.38 1.71
C VAL A 13 -7.67 4.51 2.93
N HIS A 14 -8.93 4.34 3.36
CA HIS A 14 -9.25 3.55 4.54
C HIS A 14 -8.90 2.07 4.32
N ASN A 15 -9.29 1.53 3.16
CA ASN A 15 -9.01 0.14 2.84
C ASN A 15 -7.53 -0.13 2.58
N PHE A 16 -6.80 0.87 2.06
CA PHE A 16 -5.35 0.79 1.89
C PHE A 16 -4.64 0.69 3.25
N PHE A 17 -4.88 1.63 4.16
CA PHE A 17 -4.24 1.62 5.48
C PHE A 17 -4.69 0.45 6.35
N ASP A 18 -5.94 -0.01 6.22
CA ASP A 18 -6.40 -1.24 6.89
C ASP A 18 -5.60 -2.47 6.43
N ALA A 19 -5.30 -2.60 5.12
CA ALA A 19 -4.46 -3.67 4.60
C ALA A 19 -3.02 -3.58 5.11
N ILE A 20 -2.47 -2.37 5.23
CA ILE A 20 -1.13 -2.13 5.81
C ILE A 20 -1.09 -2.61 7.27
N VAL A 21 -2.01 -2.11 8.11
CA VAL A 21 -2.08 -2.41 9.55
C VAL A 21 -2.32 -3.89 9.81
N ARG A 22 -3.16 -4.55 9.01
CA ARG A 22 -3.40 -5.99 9.10
C ARG A 22 -2.26 -6.84 8.57
N GLN A 23 -1.24 -6.22 7.98
CA GLN A 23 -0.11 -6.89 7.32
C GLN A 23 -0.61 -7.90 6.26
N ASP A 24 -1.69 -7.55 5.55
CA ASP A 24 -2.36 -8.38 4.55
C ASP A 24 -1.71 -8.17 3.17
N ALA A 25 -0.68 -8.97 2.88
CA ALA A 25 0.07 -8.87 1.63
C ALA A 25 -0.77 -9.06 0.36
N VAL A 26 -1.85 -9.86 0.43
CA VAL A 26 -2.69 -10.15 -0.75
C VAL A 26 -3.54 -8.93 -1.07
N ARG A 27 -4.21 -8.38 -0.07
CA ARG A 27 -5.04 -7.19 -0.25
C ARG A 27 -4.19 -5.97 -0.56
N LEU A 28 -3.04 -5.81 0.10
CA LEU A 28 -2.14 -4.68 -0.10
C LEU A 28 -1.62 -4.60 -1.54
N ARG A 29 -1.35 -5.76 -2.18
CA ARG A 29 -0.93 -5.81 -3.59
C ARG A 29 -1.95 -5.22 -4.55
N GLY A 30 -3.25 -5.33 -4.25
CA GLY A 30 -4.32 -4.83 -5.10
C GLY A 30 -4.39 -3.30 -5.23
N PHE A 31 -3.61 -2.57 -4.43
CA PHE A 31 -3.55 -1.10 -4.46
C PHE A 31 -2.42 -0.54 -5.33
N PHE A 32 -1.58 -1.40 -5.93
CA PHE A 32 -0.42 -0.97 -6.71
C PHE A 32 -0.49 -1.50 -8.14
N GLU A 33 -0.06 -0.67 -9.09
CA GLU A 33 0.37 -1.17 -10.39
C GLU A 33 1.60 -2.08 -10.22
N PRO A 34 1.72 -3.19 -10.99
CA PRO A 34 2.77 -4.19 -10.78
C PRO A 34 4.21 -3.63 -10.82
N ASP A 35 4.45 -2.58 -11.58
CA ASP A 35 5.75 -1.92 -11.79
C ASP A 35 5.90 -0.59 -11.04
N ALA A 36 4.96 -0.27 -10.13
CA ALA A 36 5.04 0.94 -9.33
C ALA A 36 6.29 0.95 -8.42
N ALA A 37 6.86 2.15 -8.25
CA ALA A 37 7.92 2.41 -7.28
C ALA A 37 7.32 3.02 -6.01
N VAL A 38 7.69 2.49 -4.85
CA VAL A 38 7.36 3.07 -3.54
C VAL A 38 8.58 3.81 -3.01
N VAL A 39 8.45 5.12 -2.79
CA VAL A 39 9.55 5.98 -2.36
C VAL A 39 9.38 6.32 -0.87
N TRP A 40 10.35 5.92 -0.06
CA TRP A 40 10.49 6.36 1.33
C TRP A 40 11.44 7.54 1.39
N ALA A 41 10.89 8.74 1.26
CA ALA A 41 11.66 9.98 1.16
C ALA A 41 12.45 10.33 2.44
N ASN A 42 12.01 9.84 3.59
CA ASN A 42 12.69 10.01 4.88
C ASN A 42 14.05 9.31 4.94
N THR A 43 14.21 8.18 4.24
CA THR A 43 15.46 7.40 4.17
C THR A 43 16.10 7.41 2.79
N ASN A 44 15.46 8.07 1.81
CA ASN A 44 15.86 8.07 0.40
C ASN A 44 15.92 6.66 -0.21
N GLU A 45 15.08 5.76 0.27
CA GLU A 45 14.95 4.39 -0.24
C GLU A 45 13.84 4.32 -1.30
N ILE A 46 14.05 3.45 -2.30
CA ILE A 46 13.09 3.18 -3.37
C ILE A 46 12.89 1.67 -3.41
N PHE A 47 11.63 1.25 -3.35
CA PHE A 47 11.24 -0.16 -3.34
C PHE A 47 10.39 -0.47 -4.56
N THR A 48 10.53 -1.69 -5.08
CA THR A 48 9.46 -2.33 -5.85
C THR A 48 8.26 -2.61 -4.93
N VAL A 49 7.07 -2.85 -5.51
CA VAL A 49 5.88 -3.27 -4.76
C VAL A 49 6.16 -4.50 -3.88
N ASP A 50 6.91 -5.48 -4.41
CA ASP A 50 7.28 -6.70 -3.68
C ASP A 50 8.17 -6.44 -2.47
N GLU A 51 9.11 -5.50 -2.60
CA GLU A 51 10.01 -5.13 -1.51
C GLU A 51 9.26 -4.31 -0.46
N TYR A 52 8.40 -3.37 -0.86
CA TYR A 52 7.56 -2.61 0.06
C TYR A 52 6.63 -3.52 0.87
N ILE A 53 5.90 -4.42 0.21
CA ILE A 53 4.99 -5.37 0.90
C ILE A 53 5.78 -6.24 1.88
N ARG A 54 6.98 -6.68 1.51
CA ARG A 54 7.87 -7.44 2.39
C ARG A 54 8.33 -6.63 3.59
N ALA A 55 8.74 -5.38 3.36
CA ALA A 55 9.16 -4.47 4.40
C ALA A 55 8.01 -4.24 5.41
N ASN A 56 6.78 -4.03 4.95
CA ASN A 56 5.61 -3.84 5.81
C ASN A 56 5.17 -5.11 6.56
N CYS A 57 5.14 -6.26 5.87
CA CYS A 57 4.50 -7.48 6.38
C CYS A 57 5.47 -8.42 7.12
N LYS A 58 6.80 -8.27 6.94
CA LYS A 58 7.81 -9.14 7.59
C LYS A 58 8.68 -8.41 8.60
N TYR A 59 8.89 -7.11 8.44
CA TYR A 59 9.70 -6.29 9.34
C TYR A 59 8.79 -5.20 9.97
N PRO A 60 8.90 -4.87 11.26
CA PRO A 60 9.75 -5.46 12.31
C PRO A 60 9.19 -6.78 12.90
N GLY A 61 8.22 -7.41 12.24
CA GLY A 61 7.49 -8.57 12.75
C GLY A 61 6.00 -8.22 12.86
N LYS A 62 5.32 -8.71 13.90
CA LYS A 62 3.92 -8.37 14.14
C LYS A 62 3.83 -6.99 14.78
N TRP A 63 3.06 -6.09 14.18
CA TRP A 63 2.80 -4.76 14.71
C TRP A 63 1.31 -4.42 14.59
N GLN A 64 0.87 -3.39 15.32
CA GLN A 64 -0.52 -2.91 15.32
C GLN A 64 -0.51 -1.39 15.12
N GLY A 65 -1.59 -0.86 14.54
CA GLY A 65 -1.77 0.56 14.32
C GLY A 65 -3.24 0.91 14.10
N CYS A 66 -3.54 2.19 14.06
CA CYS A 66 -4.84 2.73 13.70
C CYS A 66 -4.65 4.02 12.90
N ILE A 67 -5.62 4.34 12.04
CA ILE A 67 -5.64 5.63 11.36
C ILE A 67 -6.05 6.69 12.38
N GLU A 68 -5.22 7.71 12.58
CA GLU A 68 -5.52 8.83 13.49
C GLU A 68 -6.35 9.92 12.80
N SER A 69 -5.99 10.27 11.56
CA SER A 69 -6.71 11.24 10.73
C SER A 69 -6.56 10.92 9.24
N VAL A 70 -7.48 11.42 8.44
CA VAL A 70 -7.40 11.46 6.96
C VAL A 70 -7.76 12.87 6.55
N GLU A 71 -6.85 13.54 5.84
CA GLU A 71 -7.02 14.92 5.39
C GLU A 71 -7.15 14.96 3.85
N PRO A 72 -7.98 15.86 3.29
CA PRO A 72 -8.13 16.05 1.84
C PRO A 72 -6.91 16.68 1.15
#